data_AF-A0A554KP62-F1
#
_entry.id   AF-A0A554KP62-F1
#
_cell.length_a   1.000
_cell.length_b   1.000
_cell.length_c   1.000
_cell.angle_alpha   90.00
_cell.angle_beta   90.00
_cell.angle_gamma   90.00
#
_symmetry.space_group_name_H-M   'P 1'
#
loop_
_entity.id
_entity.type
_entity.pdbx_description
1 polymer ?
#
loop_
_entity_poly.entity_id
_entity_poly.type
_entity_poly.pdbx_seq_one_letter_code
_entity_poly.pdbx_strand_id
1 'polypeptide(L)'
;MSHSHGEVIQEGKVVGFFEYDGTADVALSPIWDTRDEVDANWRIGLWTQCTCHQPSTDVLLFTEYGGGFYWPAKACLNCKAITNEYSPFESDRRKDGHPLKTKSPA
;
A
#
# COMPACT_ATOMS: atom_id res chain seq x y z
N MET A 1 -17.48 -6.96 5.23
CA MET A 1 -16.01 -6.87 5.12
C MET A 1 -15.70 -5.60 4.36
N SER A 2 -14.96 -4.69 5.00
CA SER A 2 -14.58 -3.39 4.42
C SER A 2 -13.23 -3.51 3.75
N HIS A 3 -13.13 -3.01 2.53
CA HIS A 3 -11.89 -2.97 1.76
C HIS A 3 -11.79 -1.60 1.12
N SER A 4 -10.59 -1.14 0.84
CA SER A 4 -10.34 0.14 0.19
C SER A 4 -9.13 0.08 -0.72
N HIS A 5 -9.07 1.00 -1.67
CA HIS A 5 -7.89 1.19 -2.50
C HIS A 5 -6.75 1.76 -1.67
N GLY A 6 -5.55 1.29 -1.99
CA GLY A 6 -4.31 1.82 -1.48
C GLY A 6 -3.35 2.19 -2.60
N GLU A 7 -2.38 3.03 -2.26
CA GLU A 7 -1.32 3.52 -3.14
C GLU A 7 0.04 3.16 -2.56
N VAL A 8 0.92 2.66 -3.43
CA VAL A 8 2.34 2.46 -3.13
C VAL A 8 3.08 3.69 -3.61
N ILE A 9 3.76 4.36 -2.68
CA ILE A 9 4.42 5.64 -2.94
C ILE A 9 5.91 5.49 -2.67
N GLN A 10 6.72 5.83 -3.67
CA GLN A 10 8.17 5.84 -3.60
C GLN A 10 8.67 7.24 -3.95
N GLU A 11 9.52 7.83 -3.11
CA GLU A 11 10.14 9.13 -3.35
C GLU A 11 9.15 10.25 -3.77
N GLY A 12 7.97 10.25 -3.15
CA GLY A 12 6.93 11.25 -3.42
C GLY A 12 6.10 11.02 -4.69
N LYS A 13 6.22 9.84 -5.32
CA LYS A 13 5.45 9.46 -6.51
C LYS A 13 4.67 8.17 -6.27
N VAL A 14 3.44 8.12 -6.78
CA VAL A 14 2.67 6.87 -6.82
C VAL A 14 3.30 5.96 -7.87
N VAL A 15 3.71 4.76 -7.45
CA VAL A 15 4.37 3.74 -8.28
C VAL A 15 3.55 2.46 -8.43
N GLY A 16 2.38 2.40 -7.79
CA GLY A 16 1.43 1.32 -7.92
C GLY A 16 0.28 1.45 -6.94
N PHE A 17 -0.62 0.48 -6.98
CA PHE A 17 -1.85 0.43 -6.20
C PHE A 17 -2.01 -0.96 -5.56
N PHE A 18 -2.74 -1.03 -4.45
CA PHE A 18 -2.99 -2.29 -3.75
C PHE A 18 -4.40 -2.30 -3.15
N GLU A 19 -4.85 -3.47 -2.70
CA GLU A 19 -6.08 -3.63 -1.94
C GLU A 19 -5.76 -3.63 -0.44
N TYR A 20 -6.42 -2.77 0.33
CA TYR A 20 -6.39 -2.81 1.79
C TYR A 20 -7.61 -3.58 2.30
N ASP A 21 -7.38 -4.63 3.10
CA ASP A 21 -8.41 -5.35 3.83
C ASP A 21 -8.59 -4.70 5.21
N GLY A 22 -9.66 -3.93 5.37
CA GLY A 22 -10.00 -3.26 6.63
C GLY A 22 -10.66 -4.16 7.66
N THR A 23 -10.88 -5.43 7.37
CA THR A 23 -11.33 -6.44 8.35
C THR A 23 -10.15 -7.03 9.10
N ALA A 24 -9.05 -7.29 8.39
CA ALA A 24 -7.80 -7.81 8.95
C ALA A 24 -6.75 -6.72 9.24
N ASP A 25 -7.01 -5.48 8.82
CA ASP A 25 -6.10 -4.34 8.91
C ASP A 25 -4.75 -4.60 8.25
N VAL A 26 -4.79 -5.06 6.99
CA VAL A 26 -3.60 -5.39 6.20
C VAL A 26 -3.69 -4.85 4.78
N ALA A 27 -2.56 -4.39 4.25
CA ALA A 27 -2.34 -4.24 2.82
C ALA A 27 -2.09 -5.60 2.19
N LEU A 28 -2.91 -6.00 1.21
CA LEU A 28 -2.66 -7.20 0.44
C LEU A 28 -1.41 -7.00 -0.42
N SER A 29 -0.58 -8.06 -0.49
CA SER A 29 0.74 -7.99 -1.11
C SER A 29 0.79 -7.55 -2.58
N PRO A 30 -0.12 -7.99 -3.48
CA PRO A 30 -0.04 -7.65 -4.89
C PRO A 30 -0.05 -6.13 -5.14
N ILE A 31 0.89 -5.66 -5.95
CA ILE A 31 0.97 -4.27 -6.41
C ILE A 31 0.54 -4.24 -7.87
N TRP A 32 -0.48 -3.45 -8.18
CA TRP A 32 -0.96 -3.24 -9.54
C TRP A 32 -0.51 -1.90 -10.09
N ASP A 33 -0.45 -1.77 -11.41
CA ASP A 33 -0.03 -0.53 -12.06
C ASP A 33 -1.16 0.50 -12.07
N THR A 34 -2.41 0.04 -12.02
CA THR A 34 -3.61 0.90 -12.04
C THR A 34 -4.63 0.49 -10.99
N ARG A 35 -5.54 1.42 -10.63
CA ARG A 35 -6.69 1.13 -9.77
C ARG A 35 -7.67 0.16 -10.43
N ASP A 36 -7.86 0.25 -11.75
CA ASP A 36 -8.73 -0.66 -12.50
C ASP A 36 -8.27 -2.12 -12.39
N GLU A 37 -6.96 -2.36 -12.34
CA GLU A 37 -6.40 -3.70 -12.08
C GLU A 37 -6.65 -4.18 -10.66
N VAL A 38 -6.64 -3.29 -9.66
CA VAL A 38 -7.07 -3.62 -8.28
C VAL A 38 -8.54 -4.04 -8.29
N ASP A 39 -9.40 -3.30 -9.00
CA ASP A 39 -10.84 -3.58 -9.10
C ASP A 39 -11.13 -4.91 -9.82
N ALA A 40 -10.41 -5.19 -10.90
CA ALA A 40 -10.51 -6.46 -11.62
C ALA A 40 -10.10 -7.66 -10.75
N ASN A 41 -9.27 -7.42 -9.73
CA ASN A 41 -8.75 -8.40 -8.79
C ASN A 41 -9.31 -8.19 -7.37
N TRP A 42 -10.46 -7.53 -7.23
CA TRP A 42 -10.99 -7.14 -5.93
C TRP A 42 -11.40 -8.35 -5.08
N ARG A 43 -10.87 -8.45 -3.86
CA ARG A 43 -11.25 -9.45 -2.84
C ARG A 43 -11.02 -10.89 -3.25
N ILE A 44 -10.04 -11.12 -4.11
CA ILE A 44 -9.63 -12.48 -4.50
C ILE A 44 -8.68 -13.12 -3.47
N GLY A 45 -8.16 -12.33 -2.51
CA GLY A 45 -7.33 -12.83 -1.41
C GLY A 45 -5.93 -13.28 -1.83
N LEU A 46 -5.36 -12.67 -2.87
CA LEU A 46 -4.03 -13.02 -3.36
C LEU A 46 -2.92 -12.49 -2.45
N TRP A 47 -1.88 -13.32 -2.30
CA TRP A 47 -0.62 -12.97 -1.65
C TRP A 47 0.52 -13.21 -2.64
N THR A 48 1.08 -12.12 -3.20
CA THR A 48 2.27 -12.20 -4.05
C THR A 48 3.53 -12.32 -3.20
N GLN A 49 4.49 -13.12 -3.63
CA GLN A 49 5.78 -13.25 -2.97
C GLN A 49 6.90 -12.67 -3.85
N CYS A 50 7.92 -12.08 -3.23
CA CYS A 50 9.13 -11.68 -3.93
C CYS A 50 9.96 -12.93 -4.28
N THR A 51 10.28 -13.11 -5.56
CA THR A 51 11.06 -14.25 -6.07
C THR A 51 12.38 -13.84 -6.73
N CYS A 52 12.62 -12.55 -6.95
CA CYS A 52 13.83 -12.07 -7.62
C CYS A 52 15.06 -11.95 -6.70
N HIS A 53 14.89 -12.20 -5.40
CA HIS A 53 15.93 -12.08 -4.36
C HIS A 53 16.64 -10.72 -4.29
N GLN A 54 16.08 -9.69 -4.93
CA GLN A 54 16.61 -8.34 -4.84
C GLN A 54 16.17 -7.67 -3.53
N PRO A 55 16.99 -6.76 -2.98
CA PRO A 55 16.61 -5.98 -1.82
C PRO A 55 15.29 -5.24 -2.04
N SER A 56 14.41 -5.30 -1.03
CA SER A 56 13.15 -4.55 -1.07
C SER A 56 13.41 -3.06 -0.85
N THR A 57 12.61 -2.24 -1.53
CA THR A 57 12.72 -0.79 -1.48
C THR A 57 11.80 -0.21 -0.41
N ASP A 58 12.25 0.89 0.22
CA ASP A 58 11.41 1.69 1.10
C ASP A 58 10.29 2.37 0.33
N VAL A 59 9.07 2.19 0.82
CA VAL A 59 7.86 2.81 0.28
C VAL A 59 6.98 3.34 1.41
N LEU A 60 6.04 4.21 1.06
CA LEU A 60 4.89 4.53 1.89
C LEU A 60 3.67 3.82 1.29
N LEU A 61 2.92 3.14 2.14
CA LEU A 61 1.61 2.61 1.79
C LEU A 61 0.57 3.59 2.29
N PHE A 62 -0.24 4.12 1.38
CA PHE A 62 -1.41 4.94 1.71
C PHE A 62 -2.66 4.12 1.46
N THR A 63 -3.70 4.29 2.28
CA THR A 63 -5.03 3.74 2.04
C THR A 63 -6.07 4.83 2.26
N GLU A 64 -7.15 4.81 1.48
CA GLU A 64 -8.30 5.71 1.65
C GLU A 64 -9.20 5.29 2.82
N TYR A 65 -8.91 4.16 3.48
CA TYR A 65 -9.69 3.65 4.59
C TYR A 65 -9.81 4.67 5.74
N GLY A 66 -11.00 4.77 6.34
CA GLY A 66 -11.21 5.55 7.57
C GLY A 66 -10.86 7.04 7.47
N GLY A 67 -10.93 7.64 6.28
CA GLY A 67 -10.56 9.06 6.06
C GLY A 67 -9.13 9.26 5.56
N GLY A 68 -8.38 8.17 5.40
CA GLY A 68 -7.07 8.18 4.78
C GLY A 68 -5.92 8.21 5.78
N PHE A 69 -4.96 7.31 5.63
CA PHE A 69 -3.72 7.28 6.40
C PHE A 69 -2.63 6.55 5.63
N TYR A 70 -1.38 6.71 6.07
CA TYR A 70 -0.24 6.04 5.48
C TYR A 70 0.78 5.59 6.52
N TRP A 71 1.60 4.61 6.15
CA TRP A 71 2.69 4.11 6.98
C TRP A 71 3.88 3.68 6.11
N PRO A 72 5.11 3.69 6.66
CA PRO A 72 6.28 3.17 5.95
C PRO A 72 6.28 1.65 5.92
N ALA A 73 6.68 1.10 4.78
CA ALA A 73 6.78 -0.34 4.53
C ALA A 73 7.90 -0.68 3.54
N LYS A 74 8.07 -1.97 3.25
CA LYS A 74 8.98 -2.48 2.22
C LYS A 74 8.21 -3.14 1.08
N ALA A 75 8.66 -2.89 -0.15
CA ALA A 75 8.12 -3.55 -1.34
C ALA A 75 9.20 -3.94 -2.35
N CYS A 76 8.98 -5.03 -3.07
CA CYS A 76 9.71 -5.34 -4.28
C CYS A 76 8.92 -4.87 -5.49
N LEU A 77 9.31 -3.74 -6.08
CA LEU A 77 8.61 -3.15 -7.23
C LEU A 77 8.78 -3.96 -8.52
N ASN A 78 9.84 -4.76 -8.63
CA ASN A 78 10.07 -5.67 -9.75
C ASN A 78 9.12 -6.88 -9.70
N CYS A 79 8.94 -7.47 -8.51
CA CYS A 79 8.02 -8.58 -8.29
C CYS A 79 6.58 -8.13 -8.02
N LYS A 80 6.35 -6.81 -7.94
CA LYS A 80 5.04 -6.22 -7.63
C LYS A 80 4.41 -6.81 -6.35
N ALA A 81 5.23 -6.84 -5.29
CA ALA A 81 4.87 -7.44 -4.02
C ALA A 81 5.25 -6.52 -2.85
N ILE A 82 4.32 -6.26 -1.94
CA ILE A 82 4.64 -5.76 -0.60
C ILE A 82 5.32 -6.91 0.15
N THR A 83 6.43 -6.63 0.80
CA THR A 83 7.29 -7.67 1.38
C THR A 83 7.34 -7.64 2.90
N ASN A 84 7.04 -6.50 3.51
CA ASN A 84 7.03 -6.34 4.96
C ASN A 84 6.15 -5.15 5.39
N GLU A 85 5.82 -5.10 6.68
CA GLU A 85 4.96 -4.06 7.30
C GLU A 85 3.59 -3.93 6.59
N TYR A 86 2.88 -5.05 6.47
CA TYR A 86 1.58 -5.12 5.79
C TYR A 86 0.50 -4.38 6.58
N SER A 87 0.61 -4.36 7.90
CA SER A 87 -0.37 -3.68 8.75
C SER A 87 0.13 -2.29 9.16
N PRO A 88 -0.73 -1.25 9.12
CA PRO A 88 -0.41 0.05 9.70
C PRO A 88 -0.14 -0.01 11.20
N PHE A 89 -0.58 -1.06 11.89
CA PHE A 89 -0.41 -1.24 13.34
C PHE A 89 0.88 -1.99 13.71
N GLU A 90 1.59 -2.57 12.73
CA GLU A 90 2.96 -3.06 12.92
C GLU A 90 3.98 -1.91 12.93
N SER A 91 3.56 -0.72 12.51
CA SER A 91 4.39 0.46 12.38
C SER A 91 3.91 1.55 13.33
N ASP A 92 4.69 1.86 14.37
CA ASP A 92 4.47 3.05 15.23
C ASP A 92 4.55 4.39 14.46
N ARG A 93 4.80 4.33 13.15
CA ARG A 93 5.01 5.48 12.25
C ARG A 93 3.80 5.75 11.33
N ARG A 94 2.63 5.15 11.60
CA ARG A 94 1.39 5.52 10.91
C ARG A 94 1.09 7.00 11.08
N LYS A 95 0.65 7.66 10.01
CA LYS A 95 0.22 9.06 10.00
C LYS A 95 -1.09 9.20 9.26
N ASP A 96 -1.98 10.03 9.78
CA ASP A 96 -3.26 10.30 9.14
C ASP A 96 -3.10 11.26 7.95
N GLY A 97 -4.03 11.19 6.99
CA GLY A 97 -4.03 11.97 5.76
C GLY A 97 -3.29 11.30 4.61
N HIS A 98 -3.16 12.02 3.49
CA HIS A 98 -2.46 11.55 2.30
C HIS A 98 -1.03 12.10 2.28
N PRO A 99 0.03 11.28 2.11
CA PRO A 99 1.42 11.73 2.25
C PRO A 99 1.84 12.77 1.21
N LEU A 100 1.21 12.77 0.03
CA LEU A 100 1.46 13.74 -1.03
C LEU A 100 0.59 15.02 -0.95
N LYS A 101 -0.41 15.08 -0.07
CA LYS A 101 -1.16 16.32 0.12
C LYS A 101 -0.38 17.22 1.09
N THR A 102 0.39 18.14 0.54
CA THR A 102 0.96 19.25 1.32
C THR A 102 -0.19 20.00 2.00
N LYS A 103 -0.08 20.25 3.31
CA LYS A 103 -0.86 21.30 3.96
C LYS A 103 -0.61 22.58 3.16
N SER A 104 -1.61 23.11 2.46
CA SER A 104 -1.50 24.47 1.92
C SER A 104 -1.10 25.37 3.08
N PRO A 105 -0.02 26.18 2.96
CA PRO A 105 0.21 27.24 3.93
C PRO A 105 -1.00 28.18 3.87
N ALA A 106 -1.58 28.45 5.04
CA ALA A 106 -2.58 29.50 5.22
C ALA A 106 -1.95 30.88 5.03
#